data_AF-A0A9P9QQ01-F1
#
_entry.id   AF-A0A9P9QQ01-F1
#
_cell.length_a   1.000
_cell.length_b   1.000
_cell.length_c   1.000
_cell.angle_alpha   90.00
_cell.angle_beta   90.00
_cell.angle_gamma   90.00
#
_symmetry.space_group_name_H-M   'P 1'
#
loop_
_entity.id
_entity.type
_entity.pdbx_description
1 polymer ?
#
loop_
_entity_poly.entity_id
_entity_poly.type
_entity_poly.pdbx_seq_one_letter_code
_entity_poly.pdbx_strand_id
1 'polypeptide(L)'
;MAGPRDVVARRRNIEGKTKVKTGCTTCRIRRVKCDEAKPFCNRCRSTGRTCDGYESPFKPWTAQSINIFRVSSGGSKSDTGSRPLQPTFLLEVAPQDIELLNRYFSTKTMFNINMGCYEEARQVLQASLTDPSIRHAVSSLRALREDLEASGDGPASIAQPSSGFSYGLQQYNMALGGLASNISSPSTSTLKSALLCCRIFISIEQVQKNYIAMAQHIIRGLRIMHEYRARPCLVEGNQLWPGHNGELPFLDVFIIKLFSAPCKFADNPAAVDVAATTPSVSLDKLHEANVETRNARTILPGIRTQLGRIAALALEFLNKVSQVTSLEAALRLKAEKAALLNSLDTWLTDLERLQAGPEPISVSFLRVFRLILRIVLLGALDSSPKTDSWLQMENDRLQNLANDLSERVKTYVTCTGNSGSGDRSIMYSKVQ
;
A
#
# COMPACT_ATOMS: atom_id res chain seq x y z
N MET A 1 -35.25 81.57 4.77
CA MET A 1 -34.59 81.30 3.49
C MET A 1 -33.24 80.63 3.76
N ALA A 2 -33.20 79.30 3.72
CA ALA A 2 -32.04 78.44 3.44
C ALA A 2 -32.46 76.99 3.77
N GLY A 3 -32.66 76.17 2.74
CA GLY A 3 -33.16 74.79 2.85
C GLY A 3 -32.09 73.79 3.32
N PRO A 4 -32.51 72.57 3.73
CA PRO A 4 -31.60 71.55 4.22
C PRO A 4 -30.93 70.80 3.06
N ARG A 5 -29.62 70.51 3.20
CA ARG A 5 -28.90 69.60 2.30
C ARG A 5 -28.84 68.21 2.95
N ASP A 6 -29.59 67.29 2.36
CA ASP A 6 -29.57 65.86 2.66
C ASP A 6 -28.19 65.24 2.39
N VAL A 7 -27.59 64.67 3.43
CA VAL A 7 -26.48 63.72 3.28
C VAL A 7 -27.10 62.33 3.15
N VAL A 8 -27.22 61.87 1.90
CA VAL A 8 -27.66 60.51 1.58
C VAL A 8 -26.63 59.51 2.10
N ALA A 9 -26.85 58.99 3.31
CA ALA A 9 -26.17 57.82 3.81
C ALA A 9 -26.58 56.61 2.96
N ARG A 10 -25.70 56.19 2.06
CA ARG A 10 -25.86 54.97 1.26
C ARG A 10 -25.87 53.77 2.22
N ARG A 11 -27.06 53.35 2.65
CA ARG A 11 -27.29 52.07 3.34
C ARG A 11 -26.70 50.98 2.46
N ARG A 12 -25.53 50.45 2.84
CA ARG A 12 -25.06 49.18 2.30
C ARG A 12 -26.09 48.15 2.71
N ASN A 13 -26.87 47.70 1.73
CA ASN A 13 -27.78 46.58 1.86
C ASN A 13 -26.92 45.37 2.25
N ILE A 14 -26.82 45.09 3.55
CA ILE A 14 -26.27 43.82 4.07
C ILE A 14 -27.43 42.84 3.98
N GLU A 15 -27.84 42.54 2.75
CA GLU A 15 -28.48 41.28 2.45
C GLU A 15 -27.45 40.21 2.81
N GLY A 16 -27.73 39.50 3.90
CA GLY A 16 -26.94 38.39 4.39
C GLY A 16 -26.90 37.30 3.33
N LYS A 17 -25.98 37.45 2.36
CA LYS A 17 -25.64 36.41 1.41
C LYS A 17 -25.19 35.21 2.21
N THR A 18 -25.94 34.12 2.06
CA THR A 18 -25.66 32.80 2.60
C THR A 18 -24.16 32.52 2.54
N LYS A 19 -23.57 32.25 3.71
CA LYS A 19 -22.15 31.90 3.81
C LYS A 19 -21.91 30.65 2.95
N VAL A 20 -21.32 30.83 1.78
CA VAL A 20 -20.85 29.73 0.93
C VAL A 20 -19.84 28.92 1.75
N LYS A 21 -20.17 27.66 2.05
CA LYS A 21 -19.37 26.75 2.90
C LYS A 21 -18.16 26.15 2.17
N THR A 22 -17.91 26.57 0.93
CA THR A 22 -16.97 25.96 -0.02
C THR A 22 -15.59 26.63 -0.06
N GLY A 23 -15.35 27.67 0.74
CA GLY A 23 -14.04 28.33 0.81
C GLY A 23 -12.97 27.55 1.57
N CYS A 24 -11.69 27.77 1.25
CA CYS A 24 -10.57 27.12 1.93
C CYS A 24 -10.54 27.46 3.44
N THR A 25 -9.99 26.54 4.23
CA THR A 25 -9.92 26.62 5.70
C THR A 25 -9.26 27.92 6.16
N THR A 26 -8.15 28.33 5.54
CA THR A 26 -7.45 29.58 5.88
C THR A 26 -8.28 30.83 5.59
N CYS A 27 -8.99 30.91 4.46
CA CYS A 27 -9.87 32.05 4.15
C CYS A 27 -11.07 32.12 5.10
N ARG A 28 -11.58 30.96 5.52
CA ARG A 28 -12.68 30.85 6.47
C ARG A 28 -12.27 31.29 7.87
N ILE A 29 -11.10 30.88 8.37
CA ILE A 29 -10.50 31.37 9.63
C ILE A 29 -10.36 32.90 9.59
N ARG A 30 -9.86 33.42 8.47
CA ARG A 30 -9.66 34.85 8.25
C ARG A 30 -10.95 35.64 8.00
N ARG A 31 -12.11 34.97 7.88
CA ARG A 31 -13.42 35.57 7.53
C ARG A 31 -13.37 36.43 6.26
N VAL A 32 -12.55 36.02 5.29
CA VAL A 32 -12.46 36.66 3.96
C VAL A 32 -13.05 35.73 2.90
N LYS A 33 -13.72 36.30 1.88
CA LYS A 33 -14.24 35.52 0.75
C LYS A 33 -13.13 34.69 0.08
N CYS A 34 -13.31 33.39 -0.09
CA CYS A 34 -12.37 32.57 -0.85
C CYS A 34 -12.67 32.71 -2.35
N ASP A 35 -11.64 32.68 -3.19
CA ASP A 35 -11.78 32.60 -4.65
C ASP A 35 -11.93 31.16 -5.17
N GLU A 36 -11.90 30.17 -4.28
CA GLU A 36 -12.18 28.74 -4.56
C GLU A 36 -11.26 28.07 -5.60
N ALA A 37 -10.18 28.75 -6.01
CA ALA A 37 -9.15 28.17 -6.86
C ALA A 37 -8.47 26.97 -6.15
N LYS A 38 -8.42 25.82 -6.82
CA LYS A 38 -7.77 24.59 -6.32
C LYS A 38 -6.38 24.45 -6.97
N PRO A 39 -5.37 23.91 -6.28
CA PRO A 39 -5.39 23.33 -4.93
C PRO A 39 -5.30 24.37 -3.79
N PHE A 40 -4.83 25.59 -4.08
CA PHE A 40 -4.71 26.68 -3.12
C PHE A 40 -5.39 27.93 -3.67
N CYS A 41 -6.16 28.62 -2.82
CA CYS A 41 -6.83 29.83 -3.25
C CYS A 41 -5.81 30.95 -3.54
N ASN A 42 -6.06 31.76 -4.56
CA ASN A 42 -5.16 32.86 -4.94
C ASN A 42 -5.02 33.88 -3.83
N ARG A 43 -6.04 34.03 -2.98
CA ARG A 43 -6.02 34.97 -1.86
C ARG A 43 -5.03 34.55 -0.74
N CYS A 44 -4.78 33.26 -0.55
CA CYS A 44 -3.71 32.79 0.33
C CYS A 44 -2.35 32.95 -0.36
N ARG A 45 -2.25 32.58 -1.64
CA ARG A 45 -1.02 32.68 -2.43
C ARG A 45 -0.49 34.11 -2.54
N SER A 46 -1.35 35.07 -2.88
CA SER A 46 -0.97 36.48 -3.04
C SER A 46 -0.60 37.17 -1.73
N THR A 47 -1.00 36.59 -0.60
CA THR A 47 -0.68 37.12 0.74
C THR A 47 0.44 36.34 1.43
N GLY A 48 1.13 35.47 0.71
CA GLY A 48 2.28 34.69 1.20
C GLY A 48 1.95 33.67 2.29
N ARG A 49 0.68 33.26 2.42
CA ARG A 49 0.24 32.32 3.46
C ARG A 49 0.04 30.92 2.89
N THR A 50 0.45 29.91 3.65
CA THR A 50 0.08 28.52 3.38
C THR A 50 -1.44 28.38 3.39
N CYS A 51 -1.98 27.81 2.33
CA CYS A 51 -3.41 27.58 2.20
C CYS A 51 -3.71 26.16 2.70
N ASP A 52 -4.43 26.06 3.80
CA ASP A 52 -4.76 24.80 4.51
C ASP A 52 -5.83 23.96 3.77
N GLY A 53 -5.96 24.17 2.46
CA GLY A 53 -6.89 23.44 1.60
C GLY A 53 -8.37 23.73 1.86
N TYR A 54 -9.21 23.01 1.13
CA TYR A 54 -10.67 23.05 1.23
C TYR A 54 -11.16 21.98 2.20
N GLU A 55 -12.25 22.25 2.94
CA GLU A 55 -12.89 21.21 3.73
C GLU A 55 -13.27 20.05 2.81
N SER A 56 -12.69 18.88 3.10
CA SER A 56 -13.02 17.63 2.46
C SER A 56 -14.49 17.29 2.71
N PRO A 57 -15.24 16.70 1.75
CA PRO A 57 -16.57 16.16 2.02
C PRO A 57 -16.56 15.07 3.11
N PHE A 58 -15.39 14.57 3.51
CA PHE A 58 -15.21 13.74 4.69
C PHE A 58 -15.09 14.59 5.95
N LYS A 59 -16.22 14.75 6.64
CA LYS A 59 -16.30 15.32 7.98
C LYS A 59 -15.93 14.22 9.00
N PRO A 60 -14.86 14.32 9.80
CA PRO A 60 -14.88 13.65 11.10
C PRO A 60 -16.00 14.31 11.91
N TRP A 61 -16.97 13.52 12.35
CA TRP A 61 -18.10 13.98 13.15
C TRP A 61 -17.58 14.68 14.42
N THR A 62 -17.60 16.01 14.42
CA THR A 62 -17.70 16.76 15.67
C THR A 62 -19.10 16.50 16.22
N ALA A 63 -19.14 15.98 17.44
CA ALA A 63 -20.36 15.83 18.22
C ALA A 63 -21.24 17.08 18.02
N GLN A 64 -22.50 16.84 17.66
CA GLN A 64 -23.52 17.88 17.68
C GLN A 64 -23.44 18.55 19.05
N SER A 65 -23.04 19.83 19.06
CA SER A 65 -23.27 20.69 20.20
C SER A 65 -24.79 20.83 20.30
N ILE A 66 -25.39 20.02 21.16
CA ILE A 66 -26.71 20.33 21.70
C ILE A 66 -26.52 21.64 22.45
N ASN A 67 -26.91 22.71 21.78
CA ASN A 67 -26.86 24.07 22.27
C ASN A 67 -28.02 24.23 23.26
N ILE A 68 -27.82 23.85 24.52
CA ILE A 68 -28.72 24.28 25.60
C ILE A 68 -28.30 25.71 25.97
N PHE A 69 -29.09 26.65 25.47
CA PHE A 69 -29.02 28.05 25.82
C PHE A 69 -29.26 28.29 27.33
N ARG A 70 -28.61 29.36 27.79
CA ARG A 70 -28.99 30.35 28.83
C ARG A 70 -28.26 30.25 30.17
N VAL A 71 -27.88 31.34 30.84
CA VAL A 71 -27.75 32.79 30.56
C VAL A 71 -26.92 33.33 31.74
N SER A 72 -26.02 34.28 31.45
CA SER A 72 -25.43 35.35 32.29
C SER A 72 -25.07 35.15 33.77
N SER A 73 -23.79 35.45 34.03
CA SER A 73 -23.18 36.18 35.15
C SER A 73 -24.06 36.70 36.29
N GLY A 74 -23.66 36.34 37.52
CA GLY A 74 -23.92 37.14 38.74
C GLY A 74 -23.79 36.37 40.05
N GLY A 75 -22.65 36.49 40.74
CA GLY A 75 -22.60 36.52 42.22
C GLY A 75 -22.39 35.22 43.02
N SER A 76 -21.29 35.22 43.79
CA SER A 76 -21.07 34.64 45.13
C SER A 76 -20.81 33.13 45.35
N LYS A 77 -19.60 32.87 45.86
CA LYS A 77 -19.09 31.85 46.82
C LYS A 77 -19.91 30.57 47.07
N SER A 78 -19.31 29.40 46.80
CA SER A 78 -18.81 28.45 47.82
C SER A 78 -18.34 27.12 47.21
N ASP A 79 -17.28 26.60 47.82
CA ASP A 79 -16.66 25.26 47.80
C ASP A 79 -17.59 24.06 47.53
N THR A 80 -17.25 23.19 46.56
CA THR A 80 -17.24 21.70 46.71
C THR A 80 -16.55 21.05 45.49
N GLY A 81 -15.64 20.11 45.75
CA GLY A 81 -14.85 19.41 44.73
C GLY A 81 -15.66 18.67 43.67
N SER A 82 -15.31 18.89 42.40
CA SER A 82 -15.82 18.13 41.26
C SER A 82 -14.65 17.77 40.35
N ARG A 83 -14.24 16.51 40.43
CA ARG A 83 -13.24 15.88 39.57
C ARG A 83 -13.69 15.97 38.11
N PRO A 84 -12.86 16.39 37.14
CA PRO A 84 -13.25 16.34 35.74
C PRO A 84 -13.32 14.86 35.33
N LEU A 85 -14.53 14.35 35.06
CA LEU A 85 -14.72 13.16 34.24
C LEU A 85 -14.24 13.51 32.83
N GLN A 86 -12.98 13.18 32.51
CA GLN A 86 -12.54 13.18 31.13
C GLN A 86 -13.31 12.10 30.38
N PRO A 87 -13.99 12.42 29.26
CA PRO A 87 -14.51 11.38 28.38
C PRO A 87 -13.32 10.78 27.64
N THR A 88 -12.91 9.57 28.02
CA THR A 88 -12.02 8.74 27.21
C THR A 88 -12.82 8.24 26.01
N PHE A 89 -12.96 9.06 24.97
CA PHE A 89 -13.46 8.57 23.68
C PHE A 89 -12.39 7.66 23.09
N LEU A 90 -12.57 6.35 23.23
CA LEU A 90 -11.83 5.38 22.44
C LEU A 90 -12.22 5.60 20.97
N LEU A 91 -11.30 6.15 20.19
CA LEU A 91 -11.42 6.20 18.72
C LEU A 91 -11.32 4.77 18.20
N GLU A 92 -12.45 4.09 18.05
CA GLU A 92 -12.50 2.76 17.45
C GLU A 92 -12.46 2.86 15.92
N VAL A 93 -11.68 1.98 15.31
CA VAL A 93 -11.61 1.82 13.85
C VAL A 93 -12.83 1.04 13.38
N ALA A 94 -13.59 1.59 12.44
CA ALA A 94 -14.78 0.94 11.91
C ALA A 94 -14.42 -0.31 11.07
N PRO A 95 -15.17 -1.42 11.17
CA PRO A 95 -14.92 -2.62 10.37
C PRO A 95 -14.90 -2.37 8.86
N GLN A 96 -15.72 -1.42 8.38
CA GLN A 96 -15.79 -1.05 6.96
C GLN A 96 -14.48 -0.40 6.47
N ASP A 97 -13.82 0.38 7.32
CA ASP A 97 -12.53 0.98 6.99
C ASP A 97 -11.43 -0.09 6.90
N ILE A 98 -11.49 -1.12 7.76
CA ILE A 98 -10.56 -2.27 7.73
C ILE A 98 -10.73 -3.04 6.42
N GLU A 99 -11.97 -3.34 6.04
CA GLU A 99 -12.27 -4.03 4.78
C GLU A 99 -11.79 -3.22 3.57
N LEU A 100 -12.05 -1.91 3.58
CA LEU A 100 -11.63 -1.02 2.51
C LEU A 100 -10.11 -0.94 2.38
N LEU A 101 -9.37 -0.78 3.49
CA LEU A 101 -7.91 -0.74 3.44
C LEU A 101 -7.30 -2.10 3.05
N ASN A 102 -7.86 -3.21 3.56
CA ASN A 102 -7.46 -4.56 3.15
C ASN A 102 -7.59 -4.74 1.63
N ARG A 103 -8.68 -4.23 1.04
CA ARG A 103 -8.88 -4.19 -0.42
C ARG A 103 -7.80 -3.36 -1.10
N TYR A 104 -7.44 -2.21 -0.55
CA TYR A 104 -6.47 -1.29 -1.15
C TYR A 104 -4.99 -1.72 -1.08
N PHE A 105 -4.64 -2.71 -0.27
CA PHE A 105 -3.26 -3.19 -0.21
C PHE A 105 -2.76 -3.83 -1.51
N SER A 106 -3.65 -4.26 -2.42
CA SER A 106 -3.25 -4.85 -3.69
C SER A 106 -4.20 -4.50 -4.83
N THR A 107 -3.66 -4.34 -6.03
CA THR A 107 -4.39 -4.30 -7.32
C THR A 107 -5.07 -5.61 -7.67
N LYS A 108 -4.59 -6.74 -7.15
CA LYS A 108 -5.22 -8.05 -7.33
C LYS A 108 -6.67 -8.08 -6.81
N THR A 109 -6.98 -7.29 -5.78
CA THR A 109 -8.31 -7.24 -5.17
C THR A 109 -9.37 -6.61 -6.07
N MET A 110 -8.97 -5.82 -7.08
CA MET A 110 -9.88 -5.32 -8.11
C MET A 110 -10.56 -6.47 -8.86
N PHE A 111 -9.96 -7.66 -8.83
CA PHE A 111 -10.48 -8.89 -9.42
C PHE A 111 -11.13 -9.82 -8.39
N ASN A 112 -11.62 -9.30 -7.26
CA ASN A 112 -12.22 -10.09 -6.18
C ASN A 112 -11.29 -11.18 -5.63
N ILE A 113 -10.00 -10.86 -5.50
CA ILE A 113 -9.01 -11.73 -4.86
C ILE A 113 -8.83 -11.27 -3.42
N ASN A 114 -9.05 -12.15 -2.46
CA ASN A 114 -8.88 -11.84 -1.05
C ASN A 114 -7.41 -12.02 -0.63
N MET A 115 -6.82 -10.97 -0.06
CA MET A 115 -5.46 -10.96 0.46
C MET A 115 -5.31 -11.56 1.86
N GLY A 116 -6.40 -11.59 2.66
CA GLY A 116 -6.35 -12.01 4.05
C GLY A 116 -5.50 -11.11 4.96
N CYS A 117 -5.41 -9.81 4.64
CA CYS A 117 -4.61 -8.81 5.35
C CYS A 117 -5.44 -7.94 6.33
N TYR A 118 -6.53 -8.49 6.89
CA TYR A 118 -7.45 -7.75 7.77
C TYR A 118 -6.77 -7.25 9.06
N GLU A 119 -5.92 -8.06 9.67
CA GLU A 119 -5.19 -7.67 10.89
C GLU A 119 -4.13 -6.60 10.57
N GLU A 120 -3.44 -6.73 9.44
CA GLU A 120 -2.50 -5.73 8.96
C GLU A 120 -3.19 -4.39 8.67
N ALA A 121 -4.39 -4.42 8.08
CA ALA A 121 -5.21 -3.23 7.85
C ALA A 121 -5.65 -2.58 9.17
N ARG A 122 -6.11 -3.39 10.13
CA ARG A 122 -6.49 -2.92 11.47
C ARG A 122 -5.33 -2.22 12.16
N GLN A 123 -4.14 -2.82 12.16
CA GLN A 123 -2.93 -2.24 12.78
C GLN A 123 -2.55 -0.89 12.15
N VAL A 124 -2.61 -0.80 10.82
CA VAL A 124 -2.32 0.45 10.10
C VAL A 124 -3.33 1.53 10.48
N LEU A 125 -4.63 1.23 10.46
CA LEU A 125 -5.67 2.21 10.78
C LEU A 125 -5.59 2.68 12.22
N GLN A 126 -5.38 1.78 13.18
CA GLN A 126 -5.18 2.14 14.58
C GLN A 126 -4.00 3.08 14.75
N ALA A 127 -2.86 2.78 14.13
CA ALA A 127 -1.68 3.63 14.23
C ALA A 127 -1.86 5.00 13.53
N SER A 128 -2.66 5.06 12.45
CA SER A 128 -2.95 6.32 11.74
C SER A 128 -3.70 7.35 12.59
N LEU A 129 -4.41 6.92 13.65
CA LEU A 129 -5.11 7.79 14.57
C LEU A 129 -4.15 8.67 15.39
N THR A 130 -2.93 8.19 15.64
CA THR A 130 -1.93 8.87 16.45
C THR A 130 -0.71 9.32 15.66
N ASP A 131 -0.39 8.64 14.56
CA ASP A 131 0.80 8.90 13.75
C ASP A 131 0.44 9.66 12.44
N PRO A 132 0.92 10.91 12.27
CA PRO A 132 0.67 11.69 11.05
C PRO A 132 1.25 11.06 9.78
N SER A 133 2.44 10.46 9.85
CA SER A 133 3.11 9.84 8.69
C SER A 133 2.29 8.68 8.15
N ILE A 134 1.79 7.81 9.04
CA ILE A 134 0.90 6.70 8.66
C ILE A 134 -0.42 7.22 8.10
N ARG A 135 -0.99 8.28 8.69
CA ARG A 135 -2.23 8.90 8.20
C ARG A 135 -2.09 9.46 6.78
N HIS A 136 -0.97 10.12 6.49
CA HIS A 136 -0.63 10.58 5.16
C HIS A 136 -0.45 9.41 4.19
N ALA A 137 0.23 8.33 4.62
CA ALA A 137 0.39 7.14 3.80
C ALA A 137 -0.96 6.47 3.46
N VAL A 138 -1.86 6.30 4.44
CA VAL A 138 -3.21 5.75 4.21
C VAL A 138 -4.01 6.63 3.24
N SER A 139 -3.97 7.95 3.43
CA SER A 139 -4.65 8.91 2.57
C SER A 139 -4.12 8.87 1.13
N SER A 140 -2.81 8.71 0.97
CA SER A 140 -2.16 8.54 -0.32
C SER A 140 -2.63 7.28 -1.03
N LEU A 141 -2.52 6.12 -0.36
CA LEU A 141 -2.93 4.86 -0.95
C LEU A 141 -4.40 4.90 -1.37
N ARG A 142 -5.30 5.39 -0.51
CA ARG A 142 -6.72 5.54 -0.85
C ARG A 142 -6.93 6.39 -2.10
N ALA A 143 -6.36 7.59 -2.15
CA ALA A 143 -6.55 8.50 -3.27
C ALA A 143 -6.00 7.94 -4.59
N LEU A 144 -4.81 7.32 -4.56
CA LEU A 144 -4.22 6.70 -5.74
C LEU A 144 -5.02 5.47 -6.20
N ARG A 145 -5.60 4.71 -5.25
CA ARG A 145 -6.46 3.56 -5.54
C ARG A 145 -7.78 3.95 -6.17
N GLU A 146 -8.46 4.94 -5.60
CA GLU A 146 -9.72 5.47 -6.13
C GLU A 146 -9.52 6.04 -7.54
N ASP A 147 -8.42 6.76 -7.77
CA ASP A 147 -8.06 7.27 -9.09
C ASP A 147 -7.79 6.15 -10.11
N LEU A 148 -7.09 5.09 -9.68
CA LEU A 148 -6.81 3.92 -10.50
C LEU A 148 -8.10 3.19 -10.90
N GLU A 149 -9.04 3.05 -9.96
CA GLU A 149 -10.34 2.41 -10.16
C GLU A 149 -11.25 3.26 -11.06
N ALA A 150 -11.23 4.59 -10.92
CA ALA A 150 -12.02 5.51 -11.74
C ALA A 150 -11.50 5.64 -13.19
N SER A 151 -10.21 5.42 -13.41
CA SER A 151 -9.58 5.54 -14.74
C SER A 151 -9.90 4.37 -15.69
N GLY A 152 -10.67 3.36 -15.25
CA GLY A 152 -11.02 2.16 -16.02
C GLY A 152 -11.96 2.37 -17.21
N ASP A 153 -12.76 3.44 -17.25
CA ASP A 153 -13.93 3.54 -18.15
C ASP A 153 -13.96 4.75 -19.12
N GLY A 154 -12.89 5.57 -19.20
CA GLY A 154 -12.91 6.84 -19.97
C GLY A 154 -11.99 6.88 -21.21
N PRO A 155 -12.41 7.50 -22.34
CA PRO A 155 -11.48 7.86 -23.42
C PRO A 155 -10.44 8.83 -22.87
N ALA A 156 -9.16 8.53 -23.16
CA ALA A 156 -8.02 9.28 -22.63
C ALA A 156 -8.08 10.75 -23.09
N SER A 157 -8.48 11.64 -22.19
CA SER A 157 -8.24 13.06 -22.39
C SER A 157 -6.79 13.38 -22.05
N ILE A 158 -6.14 14.07 -22.97
CA ILE A 158 -4.73 14.41 -22.92
C ILE A 158 -4.47 15.43 -21.80
N ALA A 159 -3.55 15.06 -20.91
CA ALA A 159 -2.55 15.91 -20.25
C ALA A 159 -2.86 16.72 -18.98
N GLN A 160 -3.66 16.25 -18.01
CA GLN A 160 -3.46 16.67 -16.60
C GLN A 160 -3.63 15.51 -15.62
N PRO A 161 -2.74 15.36 -14.62
CA PRO A 161 -2.97 14.42 -13.52
C PRO A 161 -4.31 14.73 -12.86
N SER A 162 -5.10 13.71 -12.56
CA SER A 162 -6.37 13.93 -11.87
C SER A 162 -6.12 14.66 -10.55
N SER A 163 -7.12 15.42 -10.09
CA SER A 163 -7.03 16.07 -8.77
C SER A 163 -6.82 15.05 -7.63
N GLY A 164 -7.27 13.80 -7.80
CA GLY A 164 -7.07 12.71 -6.84
C GLY A 164 -5.63 12.18 -6.87
N PHE A 165 -5.06 11.96 -8.06
CA PHE A 165 -3.68 11.50 -8.23
C PHE A 165 -2.68 12.50 -7.63
N SER A 166 -2.83 13.78 -7.95
CA SER A 166 -1.96 14.84 -7.43
C SER A 166 -2.03 14.97 -5.90
N TYR A 167 -3.23 14.87 -5.32
CA TYR A 167 -3.39 14.79 -3.87
C TYR A 167 -2.72 13.55 -3.30
N GLY A 168 -2.92 12.38 -3.91
CA GLY A 168 -2.30 11.12 -3.49
C GLY A 168 -0.77 11.20 -3.43
N LEU A 169 -0.14 11.78 -4.46
CA LEU A 169 1.30 11.97 -4.50
C LEU A 169 1.80 12.99 -3.46
N GLN A 170 1.04 14.07 -3.22
CA GLN A 170 1.35 15.02 -2.16
C GLN A 170 1.35 14.33 -0.79
N GLN A 171 0.32 13.54 -0.49
CA GLN A 171 0.22 12.78 0.76
C GLN A 171 1.36 11.76 0.88
N TYR A 172 1.76 11.13 -0.23
CA TYR A 172 2.90 10.20 -0.25
C TYR A 172 4.19 10.91 0.19
N ASN A 173 4.48 12.08 -0.39
CA ASN A 173 5.67 12.86 -0.07
C ASN A 173 5.68 13.34 1.39
N MET A 174 4.52 13.71 1.94
CA MET A 174 4.40 14.06 3.36
C MET A 174 4.71 12.87 4.27
N ALA A 175 4.22 11.68 3.91
CA ALA A 175 4.50 10.46 4.64
C ALA A 175 5.98 10.07 4.58
N LEU A 176 6.61 10.18 3.40
CA LEU A 176 8.06 9.94 3.24
C LEU A 176 8.90 10.92 4.06
N GLY A 177 8.54 12.21 4.05
CA GLY A 177 9.21 13.23 4.85
C GLY A 177 9.14 12.94 6.34
N GLY A 178 7.94 12.61 6.85
CA GLY A 178 7.75 12.24 8.26
C GLY A 178 8.51 10.96 8.63
N LEU A 179 8.52 9.96 7.74
CA LEU A 179 9.30 8.74 7.95
C LEU A 179 10.82 9.02 8.03
N ALA A 180 11.34 9.83 7.12
CA ALA A 180 12.77 10.19 7.10
C ALA A 180 13.20 10.91 8.39
N SER A 181 12.36 11.82 8.90
CA SER A 181 12.59 12.46 10.21
C SER A 181 12.59 11.44 11.35
N ASN A 182 11.64 10.49 11.34
CA ASN A 182 11.50 9.48 12.39
C ASN A 182 12.67 8.48 12.47
N ILE A 183 13.30 8.17 11.33
CA ILE A 183 14.44 7.22 11.26
C ILE A 183 15.75 7.85 11.76
N SER A 184 15.84 9.19 11.83
CA SER A 184 17.04 9.89 12.27
C SER A 184 17.36 9.66 13.76
N SER A 185 16.35 9.30 14.56
CA SER A 185 16.44 8.94 15.99
C SER A 185 15.54 7.73 16.27
N PRO A 186 16.06 6.50 16.14
CA PRO A 186 15.25 5.29 16.24
C PRO A 186 14.76 5.03 17.67
N SER A 187 13.49 4.68 17.78
CA SER A 187 12.79 4.26 19.00
C SER A 187 11.77 3.19 18.60
N THR A 188 11.28 2.38 19.55
CA THR A 188 10.29 1.33 19.23
C THR A 188 9.06 1.88 18.49
N SER A 189 8.57 3.06 18.87
CA SER A 189 7.41 3.69 18.20
C SER A 189 7.75 4.18 16.79
N THR A 190 8.92 4.79 16.57
CA THR A 190 9.35 5.24 15.24
C THR A 190 9.67 4.08 14.30
N LEU A 191 10.21 2.97 14.82
CA LEU A 191 10.43 1.73 14.07
C LEU A 191 9.11 1.04 13.71
N LYS A 192 8.15 1.00 14.64
CA LYS A 192 6.79 0.53 14.37
C LYS A 192 6.13 1.36 13.27
N SER A 193 6.25 2.68 13.35
CA SER A 193 5.77 3.61 12.32
C SER A 193 6.42 3.32 10.96
N ALA A 194 7.74 3.13 10.94
CA ALA A 194 8.47 2.81 9.72
C ALA A 194 7.98 1.52 9.05
N LEU A 195 7.81 0.44 9.82
CA LEU A 195 7.35 -0.84 9.28
C LEU A 195 5.90 -0.78 8.77
N LEU A 196 5.02 -0.03 9.44
CA LEU A 196 3.65 0.21 8.97
C LEU A 196 3.62 1.08 7.70
N CYS A 197 4.46 2.13 7.63
CA CYS A 197 4.63 2.91 6.41
C CYS A 197 5.15 2.05 5.25
N CYS A 198 6.14 1.17 5.48
CA CYS A 198 6.64 0.25 4.45
C CYS A 198 5.51 -0.62 3.87
N ARG A 199 4.57 -1.14 4.68
CA ARG A 199 3.40 -1.90 4.18
C ARG A 199 2.62 -1.09 3.15
N ILE A 200 2.29 0.16 3.50
CA ILE A 200 1.47 1.03 2.65
C ILE A 200 2.27 1.50 1.44
N PHE A 201 3.55 1.81 1.59
CA PHE A 201 4.42 2.26 0.51
C PHE A 201 4.63 1.17 -0.54
N ILE A 202 4.78 -0.09 -0.13
CA ILE A 202 4.81 -1.22 -1.06
C ILE A 202 3.53 -1.23 -1.92
N SER A 203 2.36 -1.06 -1.30
CA SER A 203 1.08 -0.97 -2.03
C SER A 203 0.98 0.26 -2.92
N ILE A 204 1.48 1.43 -2.48
CA ILE A 204 1.53 2.67 -3.28
C ILE A 204 2.43 2.49 -4.51
N GLU A 205 3.62 1.91 -4.35
CA GLU A 205 4.54 1.68 -5.45
C GLU A 205 4.00 0.63 -6.43
N GLN A 206 3.22 -0.35 -5.94
CA GLN A 206 2.48 -1.29 -6.79
C GLN A 206 1.44 -0.57 -7.66
N VAL A 207 0.69 0.40 -7.10
CA VAL A 207 -0.27 1.22 -7.85
C VAL A 207 0.43 2.09 -8.89
N GLN A 208 1.59 2.65 -8.53
CA GLN A 208 2.41 3.49 -9.42
C GLN A 208 3.27 2.68 -10.40
N LYS A 209 3.25 1.34 -10.35
CA LYS A 209 4.07 0.42 -11.17
C LYS A 209 5.59 0.67 -11.03
N ASN A 210 6.02 1.15 -9.86
CA ASN A 210 7.41 1.48 -9.57
C ASN A 210 8.05 0.37 -8.73
N TYR A 211 8.43 -0.71 -9.41
CA TYR A 211 8.98 -1.90 -8.75
C TYR A 211 10.34 -1.67 -8.09
N ILE A 212 11.09 -0.67 -8.58
CA ILE A 212 12.39 -0.27 -8.01
C ILE A 212 12.19 0.23 -6.58
N ALA A 213 11.31 1.22 -6.38
CA ALA A 213 11.02 1.75 -5.06
C ALA A 213 10.28 0.73 -4.17
N MET A 214 9.41 -0.10 -4.77
CA MET A 214 8.78 -1.21 -4.04
C MET A 214 9.81 -2.16 -3.43
N ALA A 215 10.83 -2.56 -4.21
CA ALA A 215 11.92 -3.39 -3.71
C ALA A 215 12.72 -2.69 -2.61
N GLN A 216 12.96 -1.37 -2.73
CA GLN A 216 13.64 -0.61 -1.67
C GLN A 216 12.86 -0.61 -0.35
N HIS A 217 11.53 -0.45 -0.39
CA HIS A 217 10.69 -0.51 0.82
C HIS A 217 10.67 -1.90 1.44
N ILE A 218 10.68 -2.96 0.62
CA ILE A 218 10.81 -4.35 1.07
C ILE A 218 12.17 -4.56 1.76
N ILE A 219 13.27 -4.24 1.09
CA ILE A 219 14.63 -4.46 1.59
C ILE A 219 14.86 -3.69 2.89
N ARG A 220 14.55 -2.39 2.91
CA ARG A 220 14.73 -1.54 4.09
C ARG A 220 13.85 -2.00 5.25
N GLY A 221 12.59 -2.35 4.98
CA GLY A 221 11.68 -2.82 6.01
C GLY A 221 12.11 -4.17 6.61
N LEU A 222 12.53 -5.13 5.79
CA LEU A 222 13.07 -6.41 6.27
C LEU A 222 14.38 -6.22 7.06
N ARG A 223 15.23 -5.28 6.62
CA ARG A 223 16.45 -4.90 7.35
C ARG A 223 16.13 -4.34 8.73
N ILE A 224 15.14 -3.45 8.86
CA ILE A 224 14.68 -2.95 10.16
C ILE A 224 14.21 -4.10 11.05
N MET A 225 13.44 -5.06 10.51
CA MET A 225 13.00 -6.22 11.28
C MET A 225 14.17 -7.07 11.80
N HIS A 226 15.20 -7.25 10.97
CA HIS A 226 16.40 -8.03 11.32
C HIS A 226 17.26 -7.31 12.37
N GLU A 227 17.67 -6.06 12.09
CA GLU A 227 18.55 -5.27 12.97
C GLU A 227 17.94 -5.05 14.35
N TYR A 228 16.63 -4.82 14.42
CA TYR A 228 15.92 -4.57 15.69
C TYR A 228 15.22 -5.81 16.25
N ARG A 229 15.53 -7.01 15.73
CA ARG A 229 15.06 -8.31 16.25
C ARG A 229 13.56 -8.35 16.47
N ALA A 230 12.80 -8.15 15.40
CA ALA A 230 11.34 -8.30 15.44
C ALA A 230 10.93 -9.73 15.84
N ARG A 231 11.76 -10.74 15.52
CA ARG A 231 11.58 -12.14 15.92
C ARG A 231 12.78 -12.64 16.73
N PRO A 232 12.62 -13.71 17.54
CA PRO A 232 13.73 -14.38 18.20
C PRO A 232 14.79 -14.86 17.20
N CYS A 233 16.06 -14.77 17.58
CA CYS A 233 17.17 -15.22 16.74
C CYS A 233 18.28 -15.88 17.56
N LEU A 234 18.99 -16.79 16.92
CA LEU A 234 20.22 -17.39 17.41
C LEU A 234 21.40 -16.55 16.96
N VAL A 235 22.27 -16.19 17.89
CA VAL A 235 23.55 -15.55 17.60
C VAL A 235 24.70 -16.56 17.71
N GLU A 236 25.91 -16.13 17.35
CA GLU A 236 27.11 -16.95 17.49
C GLU A 236 27.23 -17.54 18.91
N GLY A 237 27.60 -18.84 18.99
CA GLY A 237 27.62 -19.57 20.25
C GLY A 237 26.30 -20.22 20.66
N ASN A 238 25.31 -20.31 19.75
CA ASN A 238 23.98 -20.91 20.00
C ASN A 238 23.21 -20.22 21.15
N GLN A 239 23.45 -18.94 21.37
CA GLN A 239 22.68 -18.17 22.33
C GLN A 239 21.38 -17.70 21.69
N LEU A 240 20.25 -17.98 22.34
CA LEU A 240 18.94 -17.51 21.91
C LEU A 240 18.66 -16.12 22.47
N TRP A 241 18.37 -15.18 21.58
CA TRP A 241 17.92 -13.84 21.94
C TRP A 241 16.42 -13.72 21.73
N PRO A 242 15.67 -13.16 22.71
CA PRO A 242 14.25 -12.93 22.55
C PRO A 242 14.00 -11.88 21.46
N GLY A 243 12.92 -12.06 20.70
CA GLY A 243 12.41 -11.03 19.81
C GLY A 243 11.59 -10.01 20.59
N HIS A 244 11.43 -8.81 20.04
CA HIS A 244 10.48 -7.81 20.53
C HIS A 244 9.04 -8.17 20.08
N ASN A 245 8.65 -9.41 20.36
CA ASN A 245 7.40 -10.04 19.93
C ASN A 245 6.21 -9.22 20.45
N GLY A 246 5.53 -8.49 19.56
CA GLY A 246 4.35 -7.67 19.87
C GLY A 246 4.58 -6.16 19.78
N GLU A 247 5.83 -5.69 19.79
CA GLU A 247 6.12 -4.26 19.65
C GLU A 247 6.25 -3.84 18.18
N LEU A 248 6.91 -4.67 17.37
CA LEU A 248 7.17 -4.40 15.96
C LEU A 248 6.24 -5.20 15.04
N PRO A 249 5.71 -4.60 13.95
CA PRO A 249 4.90 -5.32 12.98
C PRO A 249 5.73 -6.29 12.15
N PHE A 250 5.17 -7.47 11.88
CA PHE A 250 5.74 -8.43 10.92
C PHE A 250 5.45 -8.00 9.48
N LEU A 251 6.40 -7.30 8.86
CA LEU A 251 6.30 -6.86 7.46
C LEU A 251 6.46 -8.04 6.49
N ASP A 252 7.34 -9.00 6.82
CA ASP A 252 7.55 -10.25 6.07
C ASP A 252 6.23 -11.00 5.79
N VAL A 253 5.35 -11.14 6.78
CA VAL A 253 4.04 -11.79 6.64
C VAL A 253 3.17 -11.05 5.62
N PHE A 254 3.12 -9.72 5.70
CA PHE A 254 2.37 -8.89 4.76
C PHE A 254 2.89 -9.07 3.33
N ILE A 255 4.22 -9.02 3.14
CA ILE A 255 4.84 -9.18 1.82
C ILE A 255 4.54 -10.58 1.26
N ILE A 256 4.70 -11.64 2.06
CA ILE A 256 4.43 -13.00 1.58
C ILE A 256 2.97 -13.13 1.17
N LYS A 257 2.00 -12.62 1.95
CA LYS A 257 0.59 -12.61 1.57
C LYS A 257 0.38 -11.84 0.26
N LEU A 258 0.98 -10.64 0.14
CA LEU A 258 0.91 -9.77 -1.04
C LEU A 258 1.25 -10.52 -2.34
N PHE A 259 2.38 -11.21 -2.34
CA PHE A 259 2.87 -11.93 -3.50
C PHE A 259 2.20 -13.29 -3.69
N SER A 260 1.79 -13.97 -2.61
CA SER A 260 1.10 -15.27 -2.66
C SER A 260 -0.30 -15.19 -3.27
N ALA A 261 -0.97 -14.04 -3.13
CA ALA A 261 -2.33 -13.90 -3.63
C ALA A 261 -2.40 -14.26 -5.12
N PRO A 262 -3.37 -15.12 -5.51
CA PRO A 262 -3.50 -15.58 -6.88
C PRO A 262 -3.72 -14.39 -7.80
N CYS A 263 -3.42 -14.59 -9.08
CA CYS A 263 -3.74 -13.64 -10.12
C CYS A 263 -4.71 -14.37 -11.04
N LYS A 264 -5.97 -13.93 -11.10
CA LYS A 264 -7.05 -14.62 -11.86
C LYS A 264 -6.80 -14.73 -13.37
N PHE A 265 -5.69 -14.22 -13.87
CA PHE A 265 -5.31 -14.24 -15.28
C PHE A 265 -4.36 -15.40 -15.64
N ALA A 266 -3.89 -16.20 -14.67
CA ALA A 266 -3.10 -17.40 -14.95
C ALA A 266 -3.98 -18.64 -15.22
N ASP A 267 -5.26 -18.60 -14.87
CA ASP A 267 -6.23 -19.68 -15.10
C ASP A 267 -7.20 -19.23 -16.19
N ASN A 268 -7.00 -19.65 -17.44
CA ASN A 268 -8.05 -19.53 -18.44
C ASN A 268 -9.07 -20.65 -18.18
N PRO A 269 -10.39 -20.37 -18.12
CA PRO A 269 -11.38 -21.44 -18.08
C PRO A 269 -11.22 -22.26 -19.36
N ALA A 270 -11.05 -23.58 -19.20
CA ALA A 270 -11.11 -24.51 -20.32
C ALA A 270 -12.38 -24.20 -21.13
N ALA A 271 -12.20 -24.14 -22.46
CA ALA A 271 -13.29 -24.08 -23.40
C ALA A 271 -14.36 -25.10 -22.99
N VAL A 272 -15.56 -24.62 -22.70
CA VAL A 272 -16.74 -25.48 -22.74
C VAL A 272 -16.99 -25.73 -24.22
N ASP A 273 -16.33 -26.77 -24.73
CA ASP A 273 -16.65 -27.37 -26.02
C ASP A 273 -18.08 -27.91 -25.92
N VAL A 274 -19.01 -27.22 -26.58
CA VAL A 274 -20.23 -27.86 -27.10
C VAL A 274 -20.03 -27.97 -28.60
N ALA A 275 -19.69 -29.19 -29.01
CA ALA A 275 -19.47 -29.58 -30.39
C ALA A 275 -20.75 -29.57 -31.25
N ALA A 276 -20.53 -29.36 -32.56
CA ALA A 276 -21.30 -29.74 -33.76
C ALA A 276 -21.47 -28.52 -34.68
N THR A 277 -20.92 -28.43 -35.91
CA THR A 277 -20.92 -29.42 -37.00
C THR A 277 -19.82 -29.06 -38.04
N THR A 278 -19.17 -30.07 -38.60
CA THR A 278 -18.12 -30.13 -39.66
C THR A 278 -18.56 -29.65 -41.08
N PRO A 279 -17.71 -29.70 -42.14
CA PRO A 279 -16.27 -29.40 -42.30
C PRO A 279 -15.93 -28.59 -43.59
N SER A 280 -14.68 -28.09 -43.70
CA SER A 280 -13.77 -28.29 -44.86
C SER A 280 -12.81 -27.11 -45.07
N VAL A 281 -11.68 -27.44 -45.71
CA VAL A 281 -10.58 -26.61 -46.22
C VAL A 281 -9.30 -26.66 -45.37
N SER A 282 -8.27 -27.13 -46.08
CA SER A 282 -6.94 -27.58 -45.69
C SER A 282 -6.09 -26.49 -45.06
N LEU A 283 -5.40 -26.80 -43.95
CA LEU A 283 -4.46 -25.91 -43.28
C LEU A 283 -3.17 -26.62 -42.84
N ASP A 284 -2.52 -27.32 -43.77
CA ASP A 284 -1.16 -27.81 -43.56
C ASP A 284 -0.17 -26.69 -43.84
N LYS A 285 0.13 -25.89 -42.79
CA LYS A 285 1.37 -25.09 -42.55
C LYS A 285 1.22 -23.98 -41.49
N LEU A 286 0.09 -23.91 -40.78
CA LEU A 286 -0.12 -22.97 -39.67
C LEU A 286 -0.12 -23.62 -38.28
N HIS A 287 0.10 -24.94 -38.18
CA HIS A 287 0.01 -25.67 -36.91
C HIS A 287 1.36 -25.77 -36.16
N GLU A 288 2.51 -25.82 -36.84
CA GLU A 288 3.79 -25.99 -36.14
C GLU A 288 4.29 -24.69 -35.46
N ALA A 289 4.04 -23.51 -36.03
CA ALA A 289 4.44 -22.24 -35.38
C ALA A 289 3.49 -21.79 -34.24
N ASN A 290 2.25 -22.28 -34.22
CA ASN A 290 1.22 -21.89 -33.23
C ASN A 290 1.22 -22.78 -31.97
N VAL A 291 1.83 -23.98 -32.04
CA VAL A 291 1.95 -24.89 -30.89
C VAL A 291 3.15 -24.50 -30.02
N GLU A 292 4.28 -24.12 -30.61
CA GLU A 292 5.45 -23.64 -29.84
C GLU A 292 5.18 -22.29 -29.15
N THR A 293 4.41 -21.40 -29.77
CA THR A 293 4.05 -20.09 -29.17
C THR A 293 2.94 -20.16 -28.12
N ARG A 294 2.21 -21.27 -28.00
CA ARG A 294 1.24 -21.50 -26.90
C ARG A 294 1.90 -22.03 -25.63
N ASN A 295 2.99 -22.79 -25.76
CA ASN A 295 3.67 -23.40 -24.62
C ASN A 295 4.42 -22.37 -23.74
N ALA A 296 4.91 -21.27 -24.32
CA ALA A 296 5.57 -20.20 -23.56
C ALA A 296 4.61 -19.28 -22.76
N ARG A 297 3.30 -19.28 -23.08
CA ARG A 297 2.32 -18.35 -22.48
C ARG A 297 1.62 -18.87 -21.23
N THR A 298 1.84 -20.13 -20.89
CA THR A 298 1.24 -20.76 -19.72
C THR A 298 2.38 -21.19 -18.82
N ILE A 299 2.81 -20.32 -17.90
CA ILE A 299 3.62 -20.78 -16.77
C ILE A 299 2.84 -21.93 -16.16
N LEU A 300 3.41 -23.13 -16.21
CA LEU A 300 2.76 -24.36 -15.76
C LEU A 300 2.03 -24.06 -14.43
N PRO A 301 0.70 -24.17 -14.34
CA PRO A 301 -0.03 -23.86 -13.11
C PRO A 301 0.56 -24.57 -11.88
N GLY A 302 1.22 -25.70 -12.10
CA GLY A 302 2.05 -26.42 -11.12
C GLY A 302 3.19 -25.60 -10.51
N ILE A 303 3.97 -24.84 -11.29
CA ILE A 303 5.12 -24.06 -10.79
C ILE A 303 4.66 -22.94 -9.85
N ARG A 304 3.60 -22.20 -10.25
CA ARG A 304 3.01 -21.17 -9.38
C ARG A 304 2.42 -21.79 -8.11
N THR A 305 1.70 -22.90 -8.25
CA THR A 305 1.10 -23.63 -7.12
C THR A 305 2.17 -24.12 -6.15
N GLN A 306 3.29 -24.65 -6.65
CA GLN A 306 4.41 -25.09 -5.83
C GLN A 306 5.03 -23.93 -5.06
N LEU A 307 5.26 -22.78 -5.70
CA LEU A 307 5.78 -21.60 -5.00
C LEU A 307 4.79 -21.10 -3.93
N GLY A 308 3.49 -21.12 -4.21
CA GLY A 308 2.44 -20.82 -3.25
C GLY A 308 2.42 -21.76 -2.04
N ARG A 309 2.66 -23.07 -2.26
CA ARG A 309 2.82 -24.05 -1.17
C ARG A 309 4.04 -23.75 -0.31
N ILE A 310 5.19 -23.44 -0.94
CA ILE A 310 6.41 -23.05 -0.21
C ILE A 310 6.15 -21.79 0.62
N ALA A 311 5.44 -20.81 0.07
CA ALA A 311 5.06 -19.58 0.78
C ALA A 311 4.15 -19.84 2.00
N ALA A 312 3.17 -20.74 1.87
CA ALA A 312 2.31 -21.13 2.98
C ALA A 312 3.11 -21.81 4.12
N LEU A 313 4.01 -22.73 3.76
CA LEU A 313 4.91 -23.36 4.72
C LEU A 313 5.89 -22.35 5.35
N ALA A 314 6.36 -21.37 4.59
CA ALA A 314 7.19 -20.29 5.12
C ALA A 314 6.43 -19.42 6.13
N LEU A 315 5.15 -19.11 5.90
CA LEU A 315 4.32 -18.41 6.88
C LEU A 315 4.13 -19.22 8.16
N GLU A 316 3.88 -20.53 8.05
CA GLU A 316 3.78 -21.43 9.20
C GLU A 316 5.09 -21.46 9.99
N PHE A 317 6.22 -21.62 9.29
CA PHE A 317 7.57 -21.56 9.86
C PHE A 317 7.82 -20.24 10.60
N LEU A 318 7.52 -19.09 10.00
CA LEU A 318 7.70 -17.78 10.63
C LEU A 318 6.84 -17.62 11.89
N ASN A 319 5.62 -18.15 11.88
CA ASN A 319 4.76 -18.18 13.06
C ASN A 319 5.38 -19.02 14.19
N LYS A 320 5.94 -20.20 13.88
CA LYS A 320 6.69 -21.01 14.86
C LYS A 320 7.90 -20.25 15.39
N VAL A 321 8.70 -19.62 14.52
CA VAL A 321 9.89 -18.82 14.91
C VAL A 321 9.52 -17.71 15.91
N SER A 322 8.39 -17.02 15.70
CA SER A 322 7.92 -16.00 16.64
C SER A 322 7.58 -16.51 18.03
N GLN A 323 7.30 -17.80 18.18
CA GLN A 323 6.91 -18.41 19.46
C GLN A 323 8.09 -19.12 20.15
N VAL A 324 9.30 -19.06 19.58
CA VAL A 324 10.48 -19.71 20.13
C VAL A 324 10.88 -19.09 21.46
N THR A 325 10.95 -19.93 22.50
CA THR A 325 11.39 -19.56 23.85
C THR A 325 12.56 -20.39 24.37
N SER A 326 12.94 -21.46 23.66
CA SER A 326 14.03 -22.36 24.06
C SER A 326 15.01 -22.65 22.92
N LEU A 327 16.27 -22.93 23.28
CA LEU A 327 17.32 -23.25 22.33
C LEU A 327 17.00 -24.54 21.54
N GLU A 328 16.45 -25.56 22.19
CA GLU A 328 16.09 -26.82 21.55
C GLU A 328 15.02 -26.62 20.46
N ALA A 329 13.99 -25.81 20.75
CA ALA A 329 12.96 -25.45 19.76
C ALA A 329 13.58 -24.68 18.59
N ALA A 330 14.47 -23.74 18.86
CA ALA A 330 15.19 -22.98 17.84
C ALA A 330 16.04 -23.90 16.93
N LEU A 331 16.76 -24.87 17.50
CA LEU A 331 17.59 -25.81 16.73
C LEU A 331 16.75 -26.74 15.85
N ARG A 332 15.57 -27.19 16.30
CA ARG A 332 14.64 -27.98 15.47
C ARG A 332 14.18 -27.21 14.24
N LEU A 333 13.85 -25.93 14.42
CA LEU A 333 13.41 -25.05 13.32
C LEU A 333 14.51 -24.79 12.29
N LYS A 334 15.80 -24.98 12.60
CA LYS A 334 16.87 -24.89 11.60
C LYS A 334 16.73 -25.91 10.47
N ALA A 335 16.30 -27.13 10.80
CA ALA A 335 16.08 -28.16 9.80
C ALA A 335 14.90 -27.79 8.88
N GLU A 336 13.80 -27.28 9.44
CA GLU A 336 12.66 -26.77 8.67
C GLU A 336 13.07 -25.61 7.75
N LYS A 337 13.85 -24.64 8.27
CA LYS A 337 14.41 -23.53 7.47
C LYS A 337 15.25 -24.04 6.30
N ALA A 338 16.15 -25.00 6.54
CA ALA A 338 17.00 -25.57 5.50
C ALA A 338 16.17 -26.30 4.42
N ALA A 339 15.15 -27.06 4.82
CA ALA A 339 14.25 -27.74 3.89
C ALA A 339 13.47 -26.75 2.99
N LEU A 340 13.02 -25.62 3.55
CA LEU A 340 12.35 -24.56 2.79
C LEU A 340 13.29 -23.88 1.80
N LEU A 341 14.52 -23.56 2.22
CA LEU A 341 15.53 -22.98 1.33
C LEU A 341 15.87 -23.94 0.18
N ASN A 342 16.06 -25.23 0.47
CA ASN A 342 16.27 -26.25 -0.56
C ASN A 342 15.07 -26.34 -1.51
N SER A 343 13.83 -26.26 -1.00
CA SER A 343 12.63 -26.28 -1.83
C SER A 343 12.56 -25.09 -2.79
N LEU A 344 13.02 -23.90 -2.37
CA LEU A 344 13.13 -22.73 -3.26
C LEU A 344 14.21 -22.88 -4.33
N ASP A 345 15.29 -23.61 -4.04
CA ASP A 345 16.36 -23.87 -4.99
C ASP A 345 15.95 -24.94 -6.00
N THR A 346 15.30 -26.03 -5.56
CA THR A 346 14.66 -27.01 -6.44
C THR A 346 13.62 -26.35 -7.36
N TRP A 347 12.76 -25.50 -6.80
CA TRP A 347 11.76 -24.77 -7.58
C TRP A 347 12.41 -23.91 -8.68
N LEU A 348 13.54 -23.26 -8.41
CA LEU A 348 14.25 -22.49 -9.43
C LEU A 348 14.79 -23.39 -10.54
N THR A 349 15.41 -24.50 -10.19
CA THR A 349 15.93 -25.46 -11.17
C THR A 349 14.82 -25.99 -12.07
N ASP A 350 13.65 -26.28 -11.50
CA ASP A 350 12.50 -26.75 -12.28
C ASP A 350 11.94 -25.66 -13.20
N LEU A 351 11.86 -24.40 -12.72
CA LEU A 351 11.49 -23.27 -13.56
C LEU A 351 12.45 -23.10 -14.74
N GLU A 352 13.76 -23.15 -14.49
CA GLU A 352 14.80 -22.96 -15.52
C GLU A 352 14.80 -24.07 -16.57
N ARG A 353 14.46 -25.31 -16.18
CA ARG A 353 14.29 -26.43 -17.12
C ARG A 353 13.09 -26.25 -18.04
N LEU A 354 12.00 -25.65 -17.55
CA LEU A 354 10.76 -25.46 -18.31
C LEU A 354 10.81 -24.21 -19.20
N GLN A 355 11.72 -23.29 -18.94
CA GLN A 355 11.78 -22.02 -19.62
C GLN A 355 12.57 -22.14 -20.95
N ALA A 356 11.83 -22.32 -22.05
CA ALA A 356 12.37 -22.22 -23.40
C ALA A 356 11.96 -20.87 -24.03
N GLY A 357 12.95 -20.01 -24.34
CA GLY A 357 12.73 -18.73 -25.03
C GLY A 357 12.63 -17.49 -24.13
N PRO A 358 12.14 -16.35 -24.67
CA PRO A 358 12.08 -15.07 -23.96
C PRO A 358 11.22 -15.16 -22.69
N GLU A 359 11.75 -14.67 -21.57
CA GLU A 359 11.05 -14.73 -20.29
C GLU A 359 9.73 -13.92 -20.31
N PRO A 360 8.59 -14.52 -19.92
CA PRO A 360 7.37 -13.77 -19.66
C PRO A 360 7.50 -12.89 -18.40
N ILE A 361 6.85 -11.72 -18.38
CA ILE A 361 6.93 -10.81 -17.22
C ILE A 361 6.38 -11.49 -15.95
N SER A 362 5.35 -12.33 -16.09
CA SER A 362 4.80 -13.12 -14.99
C SER A 362 5.83 -14.09 -14.37
N VAL A 363 6.77 -14.62 -15.14
CA VAL A 363 7.86 -15.46 -14.61
C VAL A 363 8.82 -14.60 -13.78
N SER A 364 9.10 -13.38 -14.23
CA SER A 364 9.95 -12.43 -13.49
C SER A 364 9.35 -12.07 -12.13
N PHE A 365 8.02 -11.89 -12.05
CA PHE A 365 7.33 -11.74 -10.77
C PHE A 365 7.45 -12.97 -9.86
N LEU A 366 7.40 -14.19 -10.41
CA LEU A 366 7.65 -15.40 -9.62
C LEU A 366 9.10 -15.48 -9.13
N ARG A 367 10.08 -15.07 -9.96
CA ARG A 367 11.49 -14.95 -9.54
C ARG A 367 11.65 -13.92 -8.41
N VAL A 368 10.99 -12.76 -8.51
CA VAL A 368 10.95 -11.75 -7.43
C VAL A 368 10.36 -12.37 -6.17
N PHE A 369 9.24 -13.07 -6.27
CA PHE A 369 8.59 -13.67 -5.12
C PHE A 369 9.45 -14.76 -4.45
N ARG A 370 10.08 -15.64 -5.24
CA ARG A 370 11.04 -16.63 -4.74
C ARG A 370 12.22 -15.95 -4.01
N LEU A 371 12.79 -14.89 -4.58
CA LEU A 371 13.88 -14.14 -3.92
C LEU A 371 13.43 -13.52 -2.60
N ILE A 372 12.23 -12.93 -2.55
CA ILE A 372 11.64 -12.41 -1.31
C ILE A 372 11.53 -13.52 -0.25
N LEU A 373 10.98 -14.69 -0.61
CA LEU A 373 10.89 -15.83 0.30
C LEU A 373 12.27 -16.25 0.81
N ARG A 374 13.27 -16.30 -0.07
CA ARG A 374 14.65 -16.64 0.29
C ARG A 374 15.24 -15.63 1.27
N ILE A 375 15.10 -14.33 1.03
CA ILE A 375 15.57 -13.26 1.92
C ILE A 375 14.92 -13.39 3.29
N VAL A 376 13.60 -13.54 3.34
CA VAL A 376 12.85 -13.68 4.59
C VAL A 376 13.30 -14.92 5.37
N LEU A 377 13.47 -16.07 4.70
CA LEU A 377 13.93 -17.29 5.35
C LEU A 377 15.37 -17.19 5.85
N LEU A 378 16.27 -16.58 5.06
CA LEU A 378 17.66 -16.37 5.46
C LEU A 378 17.77 -15.49 6.71
N GLY A 379 16.98 -14.42 6.77
CA GLY A 379 16.94 -13.48 7.90
C GLY A 379 16.14 -13.97 9.12
N ALA A 380 15.44 -15.09 9.01
CA ALA A 380 14.75 -15.69 10.14
C ALA A 380 15.70 -16.58 10.96
N LEU A 381 15.52 -16.58 12.29
CA LEU A 381 16.11 -17.52 13.26
C LEU A 381 17.63 -17.47 13.45
N ASP A 382 18.42 -16.96 12.51
CA ASP A 382 19.89 -16.86 12.61
C ASP A 382 20.37 -15.43 12.34
N SER A 383 21.24 -14.93 13.23
CA SER A 383 21.94 -13.66 13.05
C SER A 383 23.45 -13.91 13.17
N SER A 384 24.17 -13.73 12.06
CA SER A 384 25.63 -13.84 12.03
C SER A 384 26.20 -12.95 10.93
N PRO A 385 27.47 -12.53 11.00
CA PRO A 385 28.11 -11.74 9.94
C PRO A 385 28.04 -12.42 8.57
N LYS A 386 28.09 -13.76 8.54
CA LYS A 386 27.93 -14.56 7.32
C LYS A 386 26.51 -14.47 6.77
N THR A 387 25.50 -14.57 7.64
CA THR A 387 24.09 -14.41 7.26
C THR A 387 23.83 -13.01 6.70
N ASP A 388 24.41 -11.97 7.31
CA ASP A 388 24.24 -10.59 6.87
C ASP A 388 24.84 -10.35 5.47
N SER A 389 26.01 -10.95 5.20
CA SER A 389 26.62 -10.92 3.85
C SER A 389 25.74 -11.60 2.79
N TRP A 390 25.16 -12.76 3.12
CA TRP A 390 24.22 -13.44 2.24
C TRP A 390 22.94 -12.64 2.01
N LEU A 391 22.38 -12.04 3.06
CA LEU A 391 21.22 -11.16 2.96
C LEU A 391 21.50 -9.97 2.03
N GLN A 392 22.67 -9.33 2.16
CA GLN A 392 23.06 -8.23 1.28
C GLN A 392 23.12 -8.67 -0.19
N MET A 393 23.72 -9.83 -0.47
CA MET A 393 23.80 -10.37 -1.83
C MET A 393 22.41 -10.65 -2.43
N GLU A 394 21.49 -11.24 -1.66
CA GLU A 394 20.13 -11.51 -2.15
C GLU A 394 19.31 -10.21 -2.28
N ASN A 395 19.54 -9.21 -1.42
CA ASN A 395 18.94 -7.88 -1.55
C ASN A 395 19.38 -7.18 -2.85
N ASP A 396 20.67 -7.25 -3.20
CA ASP A 396 21.20 -6.69 -4.45
C ASP A 396 20.58 -7.39 -5.68
N ARG A 397 20.42 -8.72 -5.61
CA ARG A 397 19.72 -9.50 -6.64
C ARG A 397 18.25 -9.08 -6.79
N LEU A 398 17.54 -8.90 -5.68
CA LEU A 398 16.16 -8.43 -5.69
C LEU A 398 16.06 -7.04 -6.33
N GLN A 399 16.97 -6.12 -6.01
CA GLN A 399 16.99 -4.79 -6.59
C GLN A 399 17.26 -4.82 -8.11
N ASN A 400 18.21 -5.64 -8.56
CA ASN A 400 18.52 -5.81 -9.97
C ASN A 400 17.33 -6.38 -10.75
N LEU A 401 16.66 -7.39 -10.20
CA LEU A 401 15.48 -7.98 -10.83
C LEU A 401 14.30 -6.99 -10.86
N ALA A 402 14.14 -6.17 -9.82
CA ALA A 402 13.13 -5.11 -9.80
C ALA A 402 13.40 -4.02 -10.85
N ASN A 403 14.67 -3.71 -11.12
CA ASN A 403 15.06 -2.79 -12.18
C ASN A 403 14.69 -3.34 -13.57
N ASP A 404 15.07 -4.59 -13.87
CA ASP A 404 14.69 -5.27 -15.12
C ASP A 404 13.16 -5.31 -15.30
N LEU A 405 12.47 -5.71 -14.23
CA LEU A 405 11.02 -5.79 -14.22
C LEU A 405 10.37 -4.44 -14.51
N SER A 406 10.85 -3.36 -13.88
CA SER A 406 10.38 -2.00 -14.13
C SER A 406 10.49 -1.60 -15.60
N GLU A 407 11.64 -1.85 -16.24
CA GLU A 407 11.83 -1.52 -17.66
C GLU A 407 10.95 -2.37 -18.58
N ARG A 408 10.78 -3.65 -18.26
CA ARG A 408 9.90 -4.55 -19.03
C ARG A 408 8.43 -4.18 -18.89
N VAL A 409 7.96 -3.79 -17.70
CA VAL A 409 6.59 -3.30 -17.51
C VAL A 409 6.38 -1.98 -18.25
N LYS A 410 7.33 -1.04 -18.20
CA LYS A 410 7.22 0.22 -18.96
C LYS A 410 7.08 -0.04 -20.45
N THR A 411 7.95 -0.88 -21.01
CA THR A 411 7.92 -1.29 -22.43
C THR A 411 6.59 -1.95 -22.80
N TYR A 412 6.07 -2.81 -21.92
CA TYR A 412 4.79 -3.46 -22.14
C TYR A 412 3.62 -2.46 -22.19
N VAL A 413 3.61 -1.49 -21.28
CA VAL A 413 2.57 -0.44 -21.22
C VAL A 413 2.62 0.48 -22.45
N THR A 414 3.82 0.83 -22.94
CA THR A 414 3.96 1.69 -24.12
C THR A 414 3.55 0.96 -25.41
N CYS A 415 3.91 -0.32 -25.57
CA CYS A 415 3.51 -1.12 -26.73
C CYS A 415 2.00 -1.35 -26.82
N THR A 416 1.33 -1.59 -25.68
CA THR A 416 -0.13 -1.78 -25.61
C THR A 416 -0.91 -0.47 -25.78
N GLY A 417 -0.32 0.68 -25.42
CA GLY A 417 -0.93 1.99 -25.63
C GLY A 417 -1.06 2.40 -27.11
N ASN A 418 -0.17 1.91 -27.97
CA ASN A 418 -0.16 2.24 -29.41
C ASN A 418 -1.03 1.30 -30.28
N SER A 419 -1.52 0.19 -29.74
CA SER A 419 -2.37 -0.77 -30.45
C SER A 419 -3.85 -0.56 -30.08
N GLY A 420 -4.57 0.23 -30.88
CA GLY A 420 -6.03 0.30 -31.07
C GLY A 420 -7.00 0.13 -29.89
N SER A 421 -7.98 1.03 -29.83
CA SER A 421 -9.04 1.23 -28.82
C SER A 421 -10.07 0.09 -28.62
N GLY A 422 -9.64 -1.15 -28.40
CA GLY A 422 -10.54 -2.30 -28.19
C GLY A 422 -10.47 -2.95 -26.81
N ASP A 423 -9.34 -2.85 -26.08
CA ASP A 423 -9.09 -3.79 -24.99
C ASP A 423 -8.37 -3.16 -23.78
N ARG A 424 -8.78 -1.94 -23.39
CA ARG A 424 -8.20 -1.23 -22.22
C ARG A 424 -8.57 -1.85 -20.88
N SER A 425 -9.56 -2.74 -20.83
CA SER A 425 -9.82 -3.57 -19.65
C SER A 425 -8.70 -4.60 -19.37
N ILE A 426 -7.76 -4.77 -20.31
CA ILE A 426 -6.60 -5.66 -20.19
C ILE A 426 -5.36 -4.97 -19.60
N MET A 427 -5.39 -3.63 -19.41
CA MET A 427 -4.20 -2.86 -19.05
C MET A 427 -3.65 -3.10 -17.63
N TYR A 428 -4.45 -3.71 -16.75
CA TYR A 428 -4.08 -4.09 -15.38
C TYR A 428 -3.90 -5.60 -15.18
N SER A 429 -4.16 -6.42 -16.21
CA SER A 429 -4.41 -7.85 -16.04
C SER A 429 -3.32 -8.79 -16.54
N LYS A 430 -2.41 -8.34 -17.41
CA LYS A 430 -1.40 -9.25 -18.00
C LYS A 430 -0.06 -9.30 -17.26
N VAL A 431 0.15 -8.48 -16.23
CA VAL A 431 1.49 -8.20 -15.71
C VAL A 431 1.62 -8.28 -14.18
N GLN A 432 0.68 -8.84 -13.42
CA GLN A 432 0.88 -9.07 -11.98
C GLN A 432 0.45 -10.46 -11.56
#